data_AF-A0A956N0Y7-F1
#
_entry.id   AF-A0A956N0Y7-F1
#
_cell.length_a   1.000
_cell.length_b   1.000
_cell.length_c   1.000
_cell.angle_alpha   90.00
_cell.angle_beta   90.00
_cell.angle_gamma   90.00
#
_symmetry.space_group_name_H-M   'P 1'
#
loop_
_entity.id
_entity.type
_entity.pdbx_description
1 polymer ?
#
loop_
_entity_poly.entity_id
_entity_poly.type
_entity_poly.pdbx_seq_one_letter_code
_entity_poly.pdbx_strand_id
1 'polypeptide(L)'
;MTEDGREDPGGLDREEFVREFGEPGVQNPNVLDLILASEPGEDPLVTLVMTERRPFGSYEQLRQLEEKINRYLGYVLDGYLIQQFPEYEGWPVSIRLECVEEPTGETIAFLGEANAAIEEQGLRFEVVVEMPGEPH
;
A
#
# COMPACT_ATOMS: atom_id res chain seq x y z
N MET A 1 -25.54 8.47 -35.94
CA MET A 1 -24.61 7.36 -35.67
C MET A 1 -24.11 7.63 -34.28
N THR A 2 -24.54 6.78 -33.36
CA THR A 2 -24.57 7.01 -31.93
C THR A 2 -23.24 6.61 -31.33
N GLU A 3 -22.51 7.54 -30.74
CA GLU A 3 -21.51 7.24 -29.72
C GLU A 3 -21.91 8.06 -28.50
N ASP A 4 -22.85 7.49 -27.75
CA ASP A 4 -23.24 7.88 -26.40
C ASP A 4 -22.05 7.52 -25.50
N GLY A 5 -21.06 8.43 -25.46
CA GLY A 5 -20.01 8.40 -24.47
C GLY A 5 -20.64 8.80 -23.14
N ARG A 6 -21.04 7.80 -22.34
CA ARG A 6 -21.31 8.05 -20.93
C ARG A 6 -20.02 8.55 -20.31
N GLU A 7 -19.92 9.85 -20.13
CA GLU A 7 -18.95 10.49 -19.25
C GLU A 7 -19.31 10.07 -17.83
N ASP A 8 -18.59 9.08 -17.30
CA ASP A 8 -18.62 8.72 -15.88
C ASP A 8 -18.24 9.97 -15.05
N PRO A 9 -19.16 10.55 -14.27
CA PRO A 9 -18.86 11.75 -13.50
C PRO A 9 -18.31 11.31 -12.13
N GLY A 10 -16.99 11.35 -11.93
CA GLY A 10 -16.44 11.42 -10.58
C GLY A 10 -15.10 10.75 -10.28
N GLY A 11 -14.42 10.14 -11.23
CA GLY A 11 -13.08 9.58 -11.01
C GLY A 11 -12.06 10.23 -11.92
N LEU A 12 -11.00 10.82 -11.36
CA LEU A 12 -9.78 11.15 -12.11
C LEU A 12 -9.36 9.90 -12.90
N ASP A 13 -9.22 10.03 -14.22
CA ASP A 13 -8.69 8.95 -15.05
C ASP A 13 -7.27 8.57 -14.54
N ARG A 14 -6.91 7.29 -14.64
CA ARG A 14 -5.60 6.79 -14.16
C ARG A 14 -4.43 7.60 -14.71
N GLU A 15 -4.50 8.03 -15.97
CA GLU A 15 -3.46 8.83 -16.60
C GLU A 15 -3.37 10.24 -16.01
N GLU A 16 -4.52 10.82 -15.64
CA GLU A 16 -4.60 12.14 -15.01
C GLU A 16 -4.15 12.08 -13.54
N PHE A 17 -4.53 11.02 -12.82
CA PHE A 17 -4.08 10.78 -11.45
C PHE A 17 -2.56 10.62 -11.35
N VAL A 18 -1.95 9.85 -12.26
CA VAL A 18 -0.49 9.67 -12.31
C VAL A 18 0.21 10.99 -12.66
N ARG A 19 -0.40 11.84 -13.50
CA ARG A 19 0.15 13.17 -13.82
C ARG A 19 0.11 14.13 -12.62
N GLU A 20 -0.95 14.08 -11.83
CA GLU A 20 -1.16 15.00 -10.72
C GLU A 20 -0.43 14.56 -9.45
N PHE A 21 -0.46 13.26 -9.14
CA PHE A 21 0.07 12.72 -7.87
C PHE A 21 1.32 11.85 -8.03
N GLY A 22 1.70 11.49 -9.25
CA GLY A 22 2.82 10.59 -9.55
C GLY A 22 2.42 9.12 -9.59
N GLU A 23 3.36 8.26 -9.99
CA GLU A 23 3.14 6.81 -9.98
C GLU A 23 3.08 6.27 -8.54
N PRO A 24 2.14 5.35 -8.23
CA PRO A 24 2.14 4.64 -6.97
C PRO A 24 3.39 3.76 -6.83
N GLY A 25 3.75 3.45 -5.59
CA GLY A 25 4.95 2.71 -5.23
C GLY A 25 5.68 3.33 -4.06
N VAL A 26 6.64 2.58 -3.51
CA VAL A 26 7.51 3.01 -2.40
C VAL A 26 8.21 4.34 -2.70
N GLN A 27 8.61 4.59 -3.95
CA GLN A 27 9.25 5.85 -4.37
C GLN A 27 8.37 7.10 -4.17
N ASN A 28 7.05 6.92 -4.09
CA ASN A 28 6.10 8.01 -3.92
C ASN A 28 5.37 7.88 -2.57
N PRO A 29 5.90 8.49 -1.50
CA PRO A 29 5.29 8.38 -0.18
C PRO A 29 3.95 9.11 -0.07
N ASN A 30 3.56 9.95 -1.03
CA ASN A 30 2.36 10.78 -0.94
C ASN A 30 1.08 10.08 -1.41
N VAL A 31 1.21 8.97 -2.13
CA VAL A 31 0.09 8.20 -2.68
C VAL A 31 -0.03 6.89 -1.91
N LEU A 32 -1.25 6.46 -1.57
CA LEU A 32 -1.49 5.08 -1.14
C LEU A 32 -1.65 4.23 -2.39
N ASP A 33 -0.95 3.10 -2.48
CA ASP A 33 -0.91 2.32 -3.71
C ASP A 33 -2.22 1.56 -3.91
N LEU A 34 -2.65 0.81 -2.89
CA LEU A 34 -3.88 0.03 -2.93
C LEU A 34 -4.42 -0.25 -1.52
N ILE A 35 -5.74 -0.21 -1.37
CA ILE A 35 -6.46 -0.66 -0.17
C ILE A 35 -7.33 -1.83 -0.59
N LEU A 36 -7.12 -2.98 0.05
CA LEU A 36 -7.92 -4.19 -0.13
C LEU A 36 -8.72 -4.46 1.14
N ALA A 37 -9.93 -4.96 0.99
CA ALA A 37 -10.75 -5.45 2.10
C ALA A 37 -11.12 -6.90 1.84
N SER A 38 -11.25 -7.70 2.91
CA SER A 38 -11.70 -9.08 2.82
C SER A 38 -13.05 -9.20 2.11
N GLU A 39 -13.24 -10.31 1.39
CA GLU A 39 -14.51 -10.59 0.73
C GLU A 39 -15.61 -10.93 1.76
N PRO A 40 -16.89 -10.69 1.42
CA PRO A 40 -17.99 -11.04 2.31
C PRO A 40 -18.01 -12.54 2.63
N GLY A 41 -17.86 -12.87 3.92
CA GLY A 41 -17.84 -14.24 4.42
C GLY A 41 -16.46 -14.71 4.90
N GLU A 42 -15.41 -13.94 4.64
CA GLU A 42 -14.09 -14.11 5.26
C GLU A 42 -13.97 -13.33 6.57
N ASP A 43 -12.91 -13.60 7.33
CA ASP A 43 -12.58 -12.80 8.50
C ASP A 43 -12.30 -11.35 8.07
N PRO A 44 -12.92 -10.35 8.75
CA PRO A 44 -12.74 -8.95 8.39
C PRO A 44 -11.27 -8.55 8.51
N LEU A 45 -10.69 -8.02 7.44
CA LEU A 45 -9.33 -7.50 7.39
C LEU A 45 -9.25 -6.42 6.30
N VAL A 46 -8.58 -5.32 6.63
CA VAL A 46 -8.18 -4.32 5.63
C VAL A 46 -6.68 -4.43 5.42
N THR A 47 -6.25 -4.55 4.17
CA THR A 47 -4.84 -4.59 3.79
C THR A 47 -4.47 -3.35 2.99
N LEU A 48 -3.56 -2.54 3.52
CA LEU A 48 -2.96 -1.43 2.80
C LEU A 48 -1.69 -1.95 2.13
N VAL A 49 -1.73 -2.07 0.81
CA VAL A 49 -0.62 -2.59 0.02
C VAL A 49 0.26 -1.42 -0.42
N MET A 50 1.57 -1.61 -0.35
CA MET A 50 2.58 -0.78 -0.98
C MET A 50 3.46 -1.66 -1.88
N THR A 51 3.84 -1.17 -3.04
CA THR A 51 4.59 -1.95 -4.03
C THR A 51 6.01 -1.41 -4.20
N GLU A 52 7.01 -2.30 -4.14
CA GLU A 52 8.39 -2.02 -4.52
C GLU A 52 8.78 -2.88 -5.74
N ARG A 53 8.89 -2.21 -6.89
CA ARG A 53 9.25 -2.86 -8.16
C ARG A 53 10.74 -2.70 -8.50
N ARG A 54 11.48 -1.94 -7.71
CA ARG A 54 12.90 -1.65 -7.94
C ARG A 54 13.75 -2.60 -7.12
N PRO A 55 14.99 -2.87 -7.57
CA PRO A 55 15.90 -3.73 -6.84
C PRO A 55 16.29 -3.13 -5.49
N PHE A 56 16.54 -4.01 -4.52
CA PHE A 56 16.95 -3.59 -3.19
C PHE A 56 18.42 -3.17 -3.11
N GLY A 57 18.73 -2.30 -2.15
CA GLY A 57 20.11 -2.03 -1.73
C GLY A 57 20.60 -0.60 -1.94
N SER A 58 19.72 0.33 -2.33
CA SER A 58 20.06 1.75 -2.36
C SER A 58 19.67 2.44 -1.05
N TYR A 59 20.54 3.29 -0.50
CA TYR A 59 20.22 4.07 0.71
C TYR A 59 18.98 4.95 0.54
N GLU A 60 18.82 5.56 -0.65
CA GLU A 60 17.64 6.36 -0.96
C GLU A 60 16.34 5.55 -0.91
N GLN A 61 16.38 4.31 -1.38
CA GLN A 61 15.24 3.41 -1.35
C GLN A 61 14.84 3.07 0.09
N LEU A 62 15.81 2.83 0.98
CA LEU A 62 15.54 2.58 2.39
C LEU A 62 14.81 3.77 3.04
N ARG A 63 15.27 4.99 2.73
CA ARG A 63 14.62 6.22 3.21
C ARG A 63 13.19 6.35 2.68
N GLN A 64 12.96 6.03 1.41
CA GLN A 64 11.63 6.07 0.79
C GLN A 64 10.69 5.04 1.42
N LEU A 65 11.20 3.85 1.75
CA LEU A 65 10.45 2.80 2.42
C LEU A 65 10.04 3.21 3.84
N GLU A 66 10.96 3.82 4.59
CA GLU A 66 10.66 4.41 5.90
C GLU A 66 9.57 5.48 5.81
N GLU A 67 9.70 6.43 4.89
CA GLU A 67 8.68 7.48 4.69
C GLU A 67 7.32 6.89 4.31
N LYS A 68 7.30 5.88 3.44
CA LYS A 68 6.07 5.21 2.99
C LYS A 68 5.38 4.49 4.14
N ILE A 69 6.11 3.70 4.93
CA ILE A 69 5.56 3.01 6.10
C ILE A 69 5.01 4.01 7.11
N ASN A 70 5.77 5.07 7.42
CA ASN A 70 5.31 6.11 8.33
C ASN A 70 4.04 6.81 7.85
N ARG A 71 3.90 7.04 6.54
CA ARG A 71 2.68 7.60 5.94
C ARG A 71 1.48 6.68 6.12
N TYR A 72 1.66 5.38 5.89
CA TYR A 72 0.60 4.37 6.03
C TYR A 72 0.17 4.25 7.49
N LEU A 73 1.13 4.23 8.41
CA LEU A 73 0.86 4.23 9.84
C LEU A 73 0.09 5.49 10.25
N GLY A 74 0.55 6.67 9.84
CA GLY A 74 -0.16 7.93 10.13
C GLY A 74 -1.58 7.93 9.57
N TYR A 75 -1.78 7.40 8.36
CA TYR A 75 -3.11 7.29 7.74
C TYR A 75 -4.08 6.44 8.56
N VAL A 76 -3.60 5.32 9.11
CA VAL A 76 -4.44 4.43 9.94
C VAL A 76 -4.61 4.98 11.35
N LEU A 77 -3.52 5.38 12.01
CA LEU A 77 -3.50 5.80 13.42
C LEU A 77 -4.20 7.14 13.66
N ASP A 78 -4.15 8.07 12.70
CA ASP A 78 -4.91 9.33 12.77
C ASP A 78 -6.39 9.13 12.38
N GLY A 79 -6.77 7.91 11.98
CA GLY A 79 -8.15 7.53 11.67
C GLY A 79 -8.64 7.95 10.29
N TYR A 80 -7.77 8.40 9.38
CA TYR A 80 -8.18 8.75 7.99
C TYR A 80 -8.83 7.56 7.28
N LEU A 81 -8.33 6.34 7.51
CA LEU A 81 -8.94 5.12 6.96
C LEU A 81 -10.43 5.04 7.30
N ILE A 82 -10.80 5.23 8.56
CA ILE A 82 -12.19 5.13 9.02
C ILE A 82 -13.02 6.33 8.58
N GLN A 83 -12.43 7.52 8.54
CA GLN A 83 -13.11 8.71 8.02
C GLN A 83 -13.52 8.55 6.55
N GLN A 84 -12.67 7.91 5.74
CA GLN A 84 -12.96 7.63 4.32
C GLN A 84 -13.80 6.37 4.12
N PHE A 85 -13.58 5.35 4.94
CA PHE A 85 -14.22 4.03 4.85
C PHE A 85 -14.76 3.61 6.22
N PRO A 86 -15.91 4.18 6.65
CA PRO A 86 -16.47 3.91 7.97
C PRO A 86 -16.91 2.45 8.15
N GLU A 87 -17.14 1.72 7.06
CA GLU A 87 -17.45 0.28 7.08
C GLU A 87 -16.32 -0.61 7.62
N TYR A 88 -15.08 -0.11 7.62
CA TYR A 88 -13.91 -0.81 8.14
C TYR A 88 -13.67 -0.56 9.64
N GLU A 89 -14.57 0.16 10.31
CA GLU A 89 -14.43 0.44 11.74
C GLU A 89 -14.37 -0.87 12.56
N GLY A 90 -13.32 -1.00 13.36
CA GLY A 90 -13.06 -2.20 14.18
C GLY A 90 -12.45 -3.39 13.43
N TRP A 91 -12.21 -3.28 12.12
CA TRP A 91 -11.50 -4.32 11.38
C TRP A 91 -10.00 -4.27 11.72
N PRO A 92 -9.32 -5.42 11.85
CA PRO A 92 -7.87 -5.43 11.91
C PRO A 92 -7.29 -4.85 10.61
N VAL A 93 -6.14 -4.20 10.74
CA VAL A 93 -5.44 -3.57 9.62
C VAL A 93 -4.07 -4.24 9.42
N SER A 94 -3.80 -4.66 8.20
CA SER A 94 -2.50 -5.16 7.75
C SER A 94 -1.86 -4.16 6.80
N ILE A 95 -0.58 -3.90 6.97
CA ILE A 95 0.25 -3.18 6.00
C ILE A 95 1.06 -4.24 5.26
N ARG A 96 0.92 -4.28 3.93
CA ARG A 96 1.61 -5.27 3.09
C ARG A 96 2.59 -4.58 2.15
N LEU A 97 3.85 -5.01 2.18
CA LEU A 97 4.85 -4.64 1.20
C LEU A 97 4.96 -5.76 0.15
N GLU A 98 4.57 -5.45 -1.08
CA GLU A 98 4.72 -6.32 -2.24
C GLU A 98 5.99 -5.97 -3.02
N CYS A 99 6.92 -6.92 -3.11
CA CYS A 99 8.22 -6.74 -3.74
C CYS A 99 8.37 -7.67 -4.95
N VAL A 100 9.06 -7.23 -6.00
CA VAL A 100 9.38 -8.12 -7.14
C VAL A 100 10.59 -9.03 -6.89
N GLU A 101 11.38 -8.73 -5.87
CA GLU A 101 12.54 -9.51 -5.43
C GLU A 101 12.58 -9.56 -3.91
N GLU A 102 13.34 -10.51 -3.35
CA GLU A 102 13.49 -10.62 -1.91
C GLU A 102 14.25 -9.40 -1.35
N PRO A 103 13.82 -8.82 -0.22
CA PRO A 103 14.60 -7.79 0.45
C PRO A 103 15.97 -8.32 0.86
N THR A 104 17.01 -7.53 0.62
CA THR A 104 18.39 -7.92 0.91
C THR A 104 19.11 -6.86 1.76
N GLY A 105 20.21 -7.29 2.39
CA GLY A 105 21.12 -6.41 3.12
C GLY A 105 20.44 -5.65 4.27
N GLU A 106 20.67 -4.35 4.33
CA GLU A 106 20.15 -3.44 5.37
C GLU A 106 18.62 -3.37 5.37
N THR A 107 17.97 -3.63 4.23
CA THR A 107 16.51 -3.63 4.12
C THR A 107 15.88 -4.69 5.01
N ILE A 108 16.50 -5.86 5.16
CA ILE A 108 15.97 -6.94 6.03
C ILE A 108 15.92 -6.48 7.48
N ALA A 109 16.99 -5.84 7.97
CA ALA A 109 17.06 -5.35 9.34
C ALA A 109 15.99 -4.28 9.58
N PHE A 110 15.90 -3.32 8.67
CA PHE A 110 14.89 -2.28 8.71
C PHE A 110 13.46 -2.84 8.70
N LEU A 111 13.14 -3.81 7.83
CA LEU A 111 11.81 -4.42 7.77
C LEU A 111 11.47 -5.18 9.06
N GLY A 112 12.46 -5.78 9.72
CA GLY A 112 12.28 -6.40 11.03
C GLY A 112 11.95 -5.38 12.13
N GLU A 113 12.65 -4.24 12.15
CA GLU A 113 12.37 -3.13 13.07
C GLU A 113 10.99 -2.50 12.80
N ALA A 114 10.67 -2.29 11.52
CA ALA A 114 9.36 -1.80 11.10
C ALA A 114 8.24 -2.75 11.51
N ASN A 115 8.41 -4.06 11.29
CA ASN A 115 7.43 -5.07 11.73
C ASN A 115 7.16 -4.95 13.23
N ALA A 116 8.21 -4.94 14.06
CA ALA A 116 8.06 -4.82 15.51
C ALA A 116 7.31 -3.53 15.89
N ALA A 117 7.70 -2.38 15.33
CA ALA A 117 7.05 -1.10 15.61
C ALA A 117 5.56 -1.08 15.19
N ILE A 118 5.23 -1.70 14.05
CA ILE A 118 3.86 -1.79 13.54
C ILE A 118 3.00 -2.70 14.43
N GLU A 119 3.54 -3.84 14.87
CA GLU A 119 2.86 -4.76 15.78
C GLU A 119 2.61 -4.12 17.17
N GLU A 120 3.53 -3.29 17.66
CA GLU A 120 3.34 -2.53 18.90
C GLU A 120 2.15 -1.56 18.83
N GLN A 121 1.79 -1.11 17.63
CA GLN A 121 0.60 -0.28 17.39
C GLN A 121 -0.69 -1.11 17.17
N GLY A 122 -0.60 -2.44 17.20
CA GLY A 122 -1.74 -3.35 17.01
C GLY A 122 -2.13 -3.59 15.55
N LEU A 123 -1.26 -3.22 14.60
CA LEU A 123 -1.41 -3.54 13.18
C LEU A 123 -0.58 -4.77 12.82
N ARG A 124 -0.83 -5.36 11.65
CA ARG A 124 0.01 -6.42 11.08
C ARG A 124 0.93 -5.84 10.01
N PHE A 125 2.11 -6.41 9.85
CA PHE A 125 2.99 -6.12 8.73
C PHE A 125 3.37 -7.41 7.99
N GLU A 126 3.23 -7.38 6.67
CA GLU A 126 3.50 -8.53 5.81
C GLU A 126 4.42 -8.12 4.66
N VAL A 127 5.41 -8.94 4.35
CA VAL A 127 6.25 -8.76 3.16
C VAL A 127 5.99 -9.94 2.24
N VAL A 128 5.52 -9.64 1.04
CA VAL A 128 5.20 -10.63 0.00
C VAL A 128 6.09 -10.38 -1.19
N VAL A 129 6.75 -11.43 -1.68
CA VAL A 129 7.50 -11.36 -2.93
C VAL A 129 6.57 -11.85 -4.03
N GLU A 130 6.10 -10.93 -4.86
CA GLU A 130 5.37 -11.24 -6.08
C GLU A 130 6.36 -11.87 -7.06
N MET A 131 6.38 -13.20 -7.07
CA MET A 131 7.14 -13.94 -8.07
C MET A 131 6.58 -13.59 -9.46
N PRO A 132 7.42 -13.25 -10.46
CA PRO A 132 6.94 -13.04 -11.81
C PRO A 132 6.44 -14.37 -12.42
N GLY A 133 5.13 -14.64 -12.32
CA GLY A 133 4.40 -15.75 -12.94
C GLY A 133 3.44 -16.40 -11.94
N GLU A 134 2.12 -16.45 -12.14
CA GLU A 134 1.34 -16.65 -13.37
C GLU A 134 0.19 -15.63 -13.49
N PRO A 135 -0.19 -15.22 -14.72
CA PRO A 135 -1.48 -14.55 -14.92
C PRO A 135 -2.62 -15.51 -14.52
N HIS A 136 -3.57 -15.04 -13.71
CA HIS A 136 -4.83 -15.74 -13.47
C HIS A 136 -5.78 -15.56 -14.66
#